data_AF-B4G2C3-F1
#
_entry.id   AF-B4G2C3-F1
#
_cell.length_a   1.000
_cell.length_b   1.000
_cell.length_c   1.000
_cell.angle_alpha   90.00
_cell.angle_beta   90.00
_cell.angle_gamma   90.00
#
_symmetry.space_group_name_H-M   'P 1'
#
loop_
_entity.id
_entity.type
_entity.pdbx_description
1 polymer ?
#
loop_
_entity_poly.entity_id
_entity_poly.type
_entity_poly.pdbx_seq_one_letter_code
_entity_poly.pdbx_strand_id
1 'polypeptide(L)'
;MWYELPSDVLFSAMSLVDRFLDRMAVKPKHMACMSVASFHLAIKQLDLKPIPAEDLVTISQCGCTAGDLERMAGVIANKLGVQMGHAPITSVSYLRIYYALFRNLAKEIGGDFFKFFQQLIKLEELENRLEILLCDVKTTVITPSTLALVLICLHLDFHIKESYTRGSPELKHVFEYILFLQQYMRIPDRVFTCGFSIVSGILSHYNGQNKAPYKQRLVWKLSSRTLRVLRPINRFSSDLPTIEEGISNALDDGLRSRTESISSEEEEDWPTSPIIPIFEQC
;
A
#
# COMPACT_ATOMS: atom_id res chain seq x y z
N MET A 1 7.47 -11.20 1.81
CA MET A 1 6.37 -10.94 0.88
C MET A 1 5.37 -12.06 1.14
N TRP A 2 4.24 -11.78 1.80
CA TRP A 2 3.53 -12.82 2.56
C TRP A 2 2.55 -13.67 1.72
N TYR A 3 2.02 -13.15 0.62
CA TYR A 3 0.93 -13.81 -0.12
C TYR A 3 1.02 -13.77 -1.66
N GLU A 4 2.05 -13.15 -2.25
CA GLU A 4 2.27 -13.10 -3.71
C GLU A 4 1.02 -12.69 -4.53
N LEU A 5 0.32 -11.67 -4.06
CA LEU A 5 -0.89 -11.17 -4.72
C LEU A 5 -0.56 -10.16 -5.82
N PRO A 6 -1.35 -10.09 -6.91
CA PRO A 6 -1.17 -9.08 -7.95
C PRO A 6 -1.49 -7.67 -7.42
N SER A 7 -0.88 -6.65 -8.02
CA SER A 7 -1.11 -5.24 -7.68
C SER A 7 -2.58 -4.85 -7.69
N ASP A 8 -3.41 -5.46 -8.55
CA ASP A 8 -4.86 -5.26 -8.62
C ASP A 8 -5.56 -5.36 -7.26
N VAL A 9 -5.07 -6.22 -6.35
CA VAL A 9 -5.63 -6.35 -5.00
C VAL A 9 -5.45 -5.06 -4.22
N LEU A 10 -4.26 -4.45 -4.24
CA LEU A 10 -3.99 -3.19 -3.55
C LEU A 10 -4.83 -2.05 -4.13
N PHE A 11 -4.86 -1.93 -5.47
CA PHE A 11 -5.64 -0.89 -6.15
C PHE A 11 -7.14 -1.04 -5.88
N SER A 12 -7.65 -2.27 -5.90
CA SER A 12 -9.06 -2.55 -5.58
C SER A 12 -9.37 -2.25 -4.11
N ALA A 13 -8.52 -2.70 -3.18
CA ALA A 13 -8.70 -2.46 -1.75
C ALA A 13 -8.71 -0.96 -1.40
N MET A 14 -7.77 -0.19 -1.95
CA MET A 14 -7.73 1.26 -1.76
C MET A 14 -8.96 1.94 -2.37
N SER A 15 -9.37 1.54 -3.58
CA SER A 15 -10.59 2.06 -4.20
C SER A 15 -11.84 1.78 -3.35
N LEU A 16 -11.91 0.61 -2.71
CA LEU A 16 -13.00 0.27 -1.79
C LEU A 16 -12.97 1.15 -0.54
N VAL A 17 -11.79 1.37 0.06
CA VAL A 17 -11.64 2.24 1.23
C VAL A 17 -12.08 3.67 0.92
N ASP A 18 -11.54 4.26 -0.16
CA ASP A 18 -11.83 5.66 -0.52
C ASP A 18 -13.32 5.86 -0.80
N ARG A 19 -13.90 4.99 -1.64
CA ARG A 19 -15.34 5.05 -1.97
C ARG A 19 -16.24 4.82 -0.76
N PHE A 20 -15.79 4.03 0.21
CA PHE A 20 -16.55 3.81 1.43
C PHE A 20 -16.52 5.05 2.32
N LEU A 21 -15.35 5.67 2.49
CA LEU A 21 -15.18 6.91 3.26
C LEU A 21 -15.93 8.10 2.64
N ASP A 22 -16.07 8.14 1.32
CA ASP A 22 -16.89 9.15 0.63
C ASP A 22 -18.39 9.04 0.96
N ARG A 23 -18.87 7.86 1.36
CA ARG A 23 -20.30 7.60 1.61
C ARG A 23 -20.65 7.41 3.08
N MET A 24 -19.67 7.05 3.91
CA MET A 24 -19.88 6.59 5.27
C MET A 24 -18.96 7.33 6.23
N ALA A 25 -19.52 7.87 7.31
CA ALA A 25 -18.73 8.39 8.41
C ALA A 25 -18.18 7.22 9.26
N VAL A 26 -16.87 7.04 9.25
CA VAL A 26 -16.19 5.95 9.98
C VAL A 26 -15.39 6.54 11.14
N LYS A 27 -15.58 5.97 12.35
CA LYS A 27 -14.78 6.37 13.51
C LYS A 27 -13.32 5.90 13.32
N PRO A 28 -12.30 6.70 13.70
CA PRO A 28 -10.90 6.32 13.54
C PRO A 28 -10.54 4.92 14.09
N LYS A 29 -11.18 4.49 15.20
CA LYS A 29 -10.98 3.17 15.79
C LYS A 29 -11.33 1.98 14.87
N HIS A 30 -12.15 2.19 13.84
CA HIS A 30 -12.55 1.15 12.89
C HIS A 30 -11.73 1.17 11.59
N MET A 31 -10.85 2.16 11.39
CA MET A 31 -10.11 2.33 10.15
C MET A 31 -9.24 1.11 9.81
N ALA A 32 -8.51 0.58 10.80
CA ALA A 32 -7.65 -0.58 10.60
C ALA A 32 -8.46 -1.82 10.17
N CYS A 33 -9.56 -2.12 10.85
CA CYS A 33 -10.46 -3.22 10.48
C CYS A 33 -11.05 -3.01 9.08
N MET A 34 -11.50 -1.79 8.76
CA MET A 34 -12.05 -1.45 7.46
C MET A 34 -11.03 -1.64 6.32
N SER A 35 -9.78 -1.23 6.51
CA SER A 35 -8.72 -1.43 5.51
C SER A 35 -8.44 -2.92 5.26
N VAL A 36 -8.30 -3.72 6.31
CA VAL A 36 -8.06 -5.18 6.19
C VAL A 36 -9.28 -5.89 5.59
N ALA A 37 -10.49 -5.48 5.97
CA ALA A 37 -11.73 -5.99 5.38
C ALA A 37 -11.87 -5.62 3.90
N SER A 38 -11.45 -4.42 3.49
CA SER A 38 -11.41 -4.01 2.08
C SER A 38 -10.40 -4.83 1.28
N PHE A 39 -9.26 -5.15 1.88
CA PHE A 39 -8.27 -6.06 1.29
C PHE A 39 -8.81 -7.49 1.14
N HIS A 40 -9.43 -8.04 2.19
CA HIS A 40 -10.12 -9.33 2.12
C HIS A 40 -11.20 -9.37 1.04
N LEU A 41 -11.99 -8.29 0.96
CA LEU A 41 -13.04 -8.14 -0.04
C LEU A 41 -12.46 -8.03 -1.46
N ALA A 42 -11.35 -7.32 -1.66
CA ALA A 42 -10.68 -7.21 -2.95
C ALA A 42 -10.20 -8.56 -3.48
N ILE A 43 -9.63 -9.41 -2.63
CA ILE A 43 -9.24 -10.79 -2.98
C ILE A 43 -10.45 -11.58 -3.48
N LYS A 44 -11.57 -11.51 -2.75
CA LYS A 44 -12.84 -12.16 -3.15
C LYS A 44 -13.42 -11.58 -4.43
N GLN A 45 -13.37 -10.26 -4.58
CA GLN A 45 -13.89 -9.57 -5.76
C GLN A 45 -13.13 -9.97 -7.04
N LEU A 46 -11.82 -10.18 -6.93
CA LEU A 46 -10.93 -10.58 -8.02
C LEU A 46 -10.87 -12.10 -8.25
N ASP A 47 -11.69 -12.88 -7.54
CA ASP A 47 -11.74 -14.35 -7.62
C ASP A 47 -10.36 -15.01 -7.41
N LEU A 48 -9.56 -14.44 -6.50
CA LEU A 48 -8.25 -14.98 -6.14
C LEU A 48 -8.38 -16.02 -5.02
N LYS A 49 -7.34 -16.83 -4.86
CA LYS A 49 -7.26 -17.83 -3.78
C LYS A 49 -7.54 -17.13 -2.43
N PRO A 50 -8.59 -17.52 -1.70
CA PRO A 50 -8.97 -16.84 -0.48
C PRO A 50 -7.91 -17.04 0.59
N ILE A 51 -7.62 -15.97 1.32
CA ILE A 51 -6.78 -16.00 2.52
C ILE A 51 -7.72 -16.12 3.72
N PRO A 52 -7.48 -17.05 4.66
CA PRO A 52 -8.27 -17.14 5.88
C PRO A 52 -8.30 -15.81 6.63
N ALA A 53 -9.48 -15.42 7.12
CA ALA A 53 -9.64 -14.16 7.86
C ALA A 53 -8.78 -14.13 9.14
N GLU A 54 -8.56 -15.29 9.78
CA GLU A 54 -7.69 -15.41 10.95
C GLU A 54 -6.24 -15.03 10.64
N ASP A 55 -5.72 -15.43 9.48
CA ASP A 55 -4.36 -15.10 9.06
C ASP A 55 -4.23 -13.59 8.82
N LEU A 56 -5.21 -12.99 8.14
CA LEU A 56 -5.24 -11.55 7.88
C LEU A 56 -5.30 -10.73 9.17
N VAL A 57 -6.13 -11.13 10.14
CA VAL A 57 -6.20 -10.52 11.47
C VAL A 57 -4.86 -10.65 12.21
N THR A 58 -4.24 -11.82 12.14
CA THR A 58 -2.98 -12.12 12.82
C THR A 58 -1.84 -11.28 12.27
N ILE A 59 -1.70 -11.20 10.95
CA ILE A 59 -0.62 -10.44 10.30
C ILE A 59 -0.84 -8.94 10.40
N SER A 60 -2.08 -8.47 10.19
CA SER A 60 -2.37 -7.03 10.23
C SER A 60 -2.30 -6.42 11.62
N GLN A 61 -2.51 -7.24 12.66
CA GLN A 61 -2.63 -6.79 14.05
C GLN A 61 -3.68 -5.67 14.23
N CYS A 62 -4.76 -5.67 13.41
CA CYS A 62 -5.84 -4.67 13.43
C CYS A 62 -6.59 -4.55 14.77
N GLY A 63 -6.45 -5.53 15.67
CA GLY A 63 -7.23 -5.63 16.92
C GLY A 63 -8.67 -6.12 16.73
N CYS A 64 -9.03 -6.55 15.52
CA CYS A 64 -10.36 -7.03 15.14
C CYS A 64 -10.45 -8.57 15.19
N THR A 65 -11.65 -9.15 15.35
CA THR A 65 -11.83 -10.61 15.21
C THR A 65 -12.04 -11.00 13.75
N ALA A 66 -11.86 -12.28 13.40
CA ALA A 66 -12.16 -12.78 12.05
C ALA A 66 -13.63 -12.54 11.67
N GLY A 67 -14.56 -12.71 12.63
CA GLY A 67 -15.97 -12.41 12.42
C GLY A 67 -16.25 -10.93 12.19
N ASP A 68 -15.55 -10.02 12.87
CA ASP A 68 -15.67 -8.57 12.61
C ASP A 68 -15.15 -8.18 11.23
N LEU A 69 -14.04 -8.79 10.81
CA LEU A 69 -13.47 -8.59 9.47
C LEU A 69 -14.47 -9.03 8.39
N GLU A 70 -15.05 -10.23 8.51
CA GLU A 70 -16.05 -10.72 7.55
C GLU A 70 -17.32 -9.87 7.55
N ARG A 71 -17.80 -9.48 8.73
CA ARG A 71 -18.95 -8.57 8.87
C ARG A 71 -18.68 -7.23 8.19
N MET A 72 -17.50 -6.65 8.42
CA MET A 72 -17.11 -5.37 7.82
C MET A 72 -16.97 -5.48 6.29
N ALA A 73 -16.39 -6.57 5.79
CA ALA A 73 -16.33 -6.82 4.34
C ALA A 73 -17.73 -6.90 3.72
N GLY A 74 -18.68 -7.56 4.39
CA GLY A 74 -20.09 -7.59 3.99
C GLY A 74 -20.74 -6.20 3.98
N VAL A 75 -20.48 -5.37 5.00
CA VAL A 75 -20.98 -3.99 5.06
C VAL A 75 -20.45 -3.16 3.89
N ILE A 76 -19.15 -3.23 3.61
CA ILE A 76 -18.53 -2.51 2.50
C ILE A 76 -19.12 -2.96 1.16
N ALA A 77 -19.22 -4.29 0.94
CA ALA A 77 -19.80 -4.86 -0.27
C ALA A 77 -21.22 -4.36 -0.51
N ASN A 78 -22.06 -4.38 0.52
CA ASN A 78 -23.46 -3.96 0.44
C ASN A 78 -23.61 -2.45 0.22
N LYS A 79 -22.83 -1.62 0.91
CA LYS A 79 -22.91 -0.14 0.79
C LYS A 79 -22.38 0.37 -0.55
N LEU A 80 -21.41 -0.32 -1.13
CA LEU A 80 -20.80 0.07 -2.41
C LEU A 80 -21.40 -0.66 -3.62
N GLY A 81 -22.20 -1.71 -3.42
CA GLY A 81 -22.75 -2.54 -4.50
C GLY A 81 -21.67 -3.31 -5.26
N VAL A 82 -20.71 -3.88 -4.53
CA VAL A 82 -19.55 -4.58 -5.10
C VAL A 82 -20.01 -5.80 -5.89
N GLN A 83 -19.57 -5.90 -7.14
CA GLN A 83 -19.83 -7.03 -8.02
C GLN A 83 -18.69 -8.05 -7.89
N MET A 84 -18.99 -9.23 -7.38
CA MET A 84 -18.02 -10.32 -7.24
C MET A 84 -17.61 -10.87 -8.62
N GLY A 85 -16.36 -11.29 -8.76
CA GLY A 85 -15.79 -11.80 -10.02
C GLY A 85 -15.54 -10.72 -11.08
N HIS A 86 -15.74 -9.44 -10.75
CA HIS A 86 -15.55 -8.32 -11.67
C HIS A 86 -14.46 -7.39 -11.15
N ALA A 87 -13.34 -7.33 -11.88
CA ALA A 87 -12.24 -6.42 -11.59
C ALA A 87 -12.69 -4.96 -11.76
N PRO A 88 -12.49 -4.10 -10.75
CA PRO A 88 -12.79 -2.68 -10.89
C PRO A 88 -11.79 -2.01 -11.83
N ILE A 89 -12.26 -1.01 -12.56
CA ILE A 89 -11.36 -0.15 -13.35
C ILE A 89 -10.64 0.79 -12.38
N THR A 90 -9.32 0.64 -12.29
CA THR A 90 -8.45 1.42 -11.40
C THR A 90 -7.33 2.10 -12.20
N SER A 91 -6.46 2.86 -11.53
CA SER A 91 -5.31 3.49 -12.19
C SER A 91 -4.38 2.46 -12.86
N VAL A 92 -4.21 1.26 -12.28
CA VAL A 92 -3.39 0.21 -12.90
C VAL A 92 -4.01 -0.31 -14.21
N SER A 93 -5.34 -0.36 -14.31
CA SER A 93 -6.03 -0.70 -15.55
C SER A 93 -5.69 0.29 -16.67
N TYR A 94 -5.73 1.59 -16.37
CA TYR A 94 -5.32 2.63 -17.32
C TYR A 94 -3.84 2.55 -17.67
N LEU A 95 -2.98 2.30 -16.68
CA LEU A 95 -1.53 2.17 -16.89
C LEU A 95 -1.21 1.04 -17.87
N ARG A 96 -1.83 -0.12 -17.72
CA ARG A 96 -1.66 -1.27 -18.64
C ARG A 96 -2.10 -0.94 -20.06
N ILE A 97 -3.20 -0.20 -20.22
CA ILE A 97 -3.67 0.28 -21.52
C ILE A 97 -2.65 1.24 -22.13
N TYR A 98 -2.20 2.27 -21.39
CA TYR A 98 -1.18 3.20 -21.89
C TYR A 98 0.12 2.50 -22.24
N TYR A 99 0.58 1.57 -21.41
CA TYR A 99 1.76 0.76 -21.69
C TYR A 99 1.61 -0.02 -23.01
N ALA A 100 0.47 -0.65 -23.25
CA ALA A 100 0.19 -1.35 -24.52
C ALA A 100 0.18 -0.38 -25.72
N LEU A 101 -0.39 0.82 -25.55
CA LEU A 101 -0.41 1.87 -26.57
C LEU A 101 1.02 2.35 -26.92
N PHE A 102 1.82 2.71 -25.92
CA PHE A 102 3.21 3.14 -26.14
C PHE A 102 4.09 2.02 -26.67
N ARG A 103 3.84 0.76 -26.28
CA ARG A 103 4.53 -0.40 -26.85
C ARG A 103 4.20 -0.57 -28.33
N ASN A 104 2.96 -0.32 -28.74
CA ASN A 104 2.57 -0.38 -30.14
C ASN A 104 3.15 0.80 -30.93
N LEU A 105 3.14 2.01 -30.39
CA LEU A 105 3.85 3.15 -30.97
C LEU A 105 5.33 2.84 -31.17
N ALA A 106 5.99 2.22 -30.17
CA ALA A 106 7.39 1.86 -30.27
C ALA A 106 7.65 0.83 -31.39
N LYS A 107 6.71 -0.09 -31.65
CA LYS A 107 6.78 -1.01 -32.81
C LYS A 107 6.66 -0.29 -34.14
N GLU A 108 5.77 0.70 -34.22
CA GLU A 108 5.54 1.48 -35.44
C GLU A 108 6.75 2.37 -35.79
N ILE A 109 7.35 3.02 -34.79
CA ILE A 109 8.61 3.76 -34.95
C ILE A 109 9.74 2.79 -35.34
N GLY A 110 9.74 1.60 -34.73
CA GLY A 110 10.70 0.55 -35.03
C GLY A 110 12.13 0.88 -34.62
N GLY A 111 13.08 0.15 -35.20
CA GLY A 111 14.52 0.40 -35.01
C GLY A 111 14.99 0.28 -33.56
N ASP A 112 15.85 1.21 -33.16
CA ASP A 112 16.47 1.22 -31.83
C ASP A 112 15.50 1.66 -30.73
N PHE A 113 14.49 2.48 -31.07
CA PHE A 113 13.48 2.91 -30.10
C PHE A 113 12.62 1.75 -29.60
N PHE A 114 12.28 0.80 -30.46
CA PHE A 114 11.56 -0.39 -30.03
C PHE A 114 12.37 -1.25 -29.05
N LYS A 115 13.66 -1.43 -29.31
CA LYS A 115 14.57 -2.18 -28.42
C LYS A 115 14.73 -1.46 -27.08
N PHE A 116 14.93 -0.13 -27.12
CA PHE A 116 14.97 0.73 -25.94
C PHE A 116 13.72 0.55 -25.07
N PHE A 117 12.53 0.65 -25.68
CA PHE A 117 11.27 0.51 -24.94
C PHE A 117 11.15 -0.86 -24.28
N GLN A 118 11.47 -1.95 -25.01
CA GLN A 118 11.40 -3.30 -24.45
C GLN A 118 12.38 -3.57 -23.32
N GLN A 119 13.57 -2.96 -23.36
CA GLN A 119 14.63 -3.22 -22.40
C GLN A 119 14.46 -2.41 -21.11
N LEU A 120 14.12 -1.13 -21.24
CA LEU A 120 14.12 -0.19 -20.13
C LEU A 120 12.73 0.01 -19.52
N ILE A 121 11.66 -0.08 -20.30
CA ILE A 121 10.31 0.23 -19.83
C ILE A 121 9.59 -1.07 -19.53
N LYS A 122 9.65 -1.49 -18.26
CA LYS A 122 9.01 -2.71 -17.77
C LYS A 122 7.69 -2.39 -17.10
N LEU A 123 6.65 -3.15 -17.45
CA LEU A 123 5.32 -2.97 -16.86
C LEU A 123 5.32 -3.13 -15.34
N GLU A 124 6.01 -4.16 -14.82
CA GLU A 124 6.11 -4.43 -13.38
C GLU A 124 6.72 -3.24 -12.60
N GLU A 125 7.73 -2.56 -13.19
CA GLU A 125 8.33 -1.39 -12.55
C GLU A 125 7.35 -0.22 -12.49
N LEU A 126 6.58 0.00 -13.56
CA LEU A 126 5.54 1.01 -13.59
C LEU A 126 4.43 0.71 -12.58
N GLU A 127 4.01 -0.55 -12.45
CA GLU A 127 3.00 -0.96 -11.46
C GLU A 127 3.50 -0.69 -10.04
N ASN A 128 4.72 -1.10 -9.71
CA ASN A 128 5.34 -0.84 -8.40
C ASN A 128 5.44 0.67 -8.08
N ARG A 129 5.81 1.49 -9.07
CA ARG A 129 5.84 2.96 -8.91
C ARG A 129 4.45 3.53 -8.70
N LEU A 130 3.44 2.97 -9.34
CA LEU A 130 2.05 3.39 -9.16
C LEU A 130 1.52 3.03 -7.76
N GLU A 131 1.94 1.90 -7.19
CA GLU A 131 1.60 1.53 -5.81
C GLU A 131 2.16 2.54 -4.79
N ILE A 132 3.40 3.00 -5.00
CA ILE A 132 4.02 4.05 -4.18
C ILE A 132 3.19 5.33 -4.26
N LEU A 133 2.77 5.71 -5.46
CA LEU A 133 1.94 6.91 -5.68
C LEU A 133 0.59 6.80 -4.97
N LEU A 134 -0.07 5.65 -5.04
CA LEU A 134 -1.36 5.41 -4.41
C LEU A 134 -1.31 5.55 -2.87
N CYS A 135 -0.14 5.29 -2.27
CA CYS A 135 0.06 5.44 -0.83
C CYS A 135 0.27 6.89 -0.38
N ASP A 136 0.44 7.86 -1.29
CA ASP A 136 0.62 9.27 -0.94
C ASP A 136 -0.66 10.07 -1.17
N VAL A 137 -1.13 10.74 -0.11
CA VAL A 137 -2.35 11.56 -0.12
C VAL A 137 -2.36 12.64 -1.19
N LYS A 138 -1.19 13.15 -1.62
CA LYS A 138 -1.09 14.17 -2.66
C LYS A 138 -1.58 13.68 -4.03
N THR A 139 -1.67 12.37 -4.25
CA THR A 139 -2.18 11.82 -5.51
C THR A 139 -3.70 11.80 -5.61
N THR A 140 -4.41 11.95 -4.48
CA THR A 140 -5.89 11.96 -4.43
C THR A 140 -6.53 13.08 -5.25
N VAL A 141 -5.80 14.17 -5.51
CA VAL A 141 -6.28 15.28 -6.36
C VAL A 141 -6.19 14.98 -7.86
N ILE A 142 -5.52 13.90 -8.25
CA ILE A 142 -5.27 13.53 -9.66
C ILE A 142 -6.22 12.39 -10.04
N THR A 143 -6.87 12.51 -11.20
CA THR A 143 -7.73 11.42 -11.69
C THR A 143 -6.89 10.16 -12.01
N PRO A 144 -7.41 8.93 -11.79
CA PRO A 144 -6.66 7.69 -12.00
C PRO A 144 -6.04 7.52 -13.39
N SER A 145 -6.75 7.95 -14.45
CA SER A 145 -6.24 7.95 -15.82
C SER A 145 -5.12 8.96 -16.03
N THR A 146 -5.27 10.19 -15.51
CA THR A 146 -4.21 11.21 -15.62
C THR A 146 -2.97 10.78 -14.86
N LEU A 147 -3.13 10.19 -13.67
CA LEU A 147 -2.02 9.67 -12.87
C LEU A 147 -1.23 8.61 -13.64
N ALA A 148 -1.92 7.67 -14.27
CA ALA A 148 -1.29 6.62 -15.07
C ALA A 148 -0.54 7.18 -16.29
N LEU A 149 -1.12 8.15 -17.01
CA LEU A 149 -0.48 8.79 -18.16
C LEU A 149 0.76 9.59 -17.73
N VAL A 150 0.64 10.38 -16.67
CA VAL A 150 1.77 11.16 -16.13
C VAL A 150 2.92 10.25 -15.70
N LEU A 151 2.61 9.13 -15.03
CA LEU A 151 3.61 8.17 -14.59
C LEU A 151 4.40 7.58 -15.76
N ILE A 152 3.73 7.08 -16.80
CA ILE A 152 4.43 6.50 -17.96
C ILE A 152 5.23 7.55 -18.72
N CYS A 153 4.72 8.78 -18.87
CA CYS A 153 5.43 9.88 -19.50
C CYS A 153 6.68 10.28 -18.70
N LEU A 154 6.59 10.33 -17.37
CA LEU A 154 7.73 10.64 -16.50
C LEU A 154 8.80 9.55 -16.55
N HIS A 155 8.38 8.28 -16.59
CA HIS A 155 9.30 7.16 -16.70
C HIS A 155 9.99 7.10 -18.09
N LEU A 156 9.23 7.38 -19.16
CA LEU A 156 9.79 7.58 -20.50
C LEU A 156 10.81 8.71 -20.52
N ASP A 157 10.46 9.89 -20.00
CA ASP A 157 11.31 11.07 -19.97
C ASP A 157 12.63 10.81 -19.20
N PHE A 158 12.57 10.05 -18.11
CA PHE A 158 13.75 9.64 -17.35
C PHE A 158 14.75 8.86 -18.22
N HIS A 159 14.29 7.81 -18.91
CA HIS A 159 15.18 6.98 -19.74
C HIS A 159 15.57 7.66 -21.05
N ILE A 160 14.70 8.50 -21.61
CA ILE A 160 15.01 9.29 -22.81
C ILE A 160 16.17 10.26 -22.53
N LYS A 161 16.17 10.94 -21.38
CA LYS A 161 17.24 11.85 -20.99
C LYS A 161 18.60 11.16 -20.82
N GLU A 162 18.60 9.88 -20.44
CA GLU A 162 19.81 9.08 -20.29
C GLU A 162 20.32 8.51 -21.62
N SER A 163 19.42 8.13 -22.52
CA SER A 163 19.75 7.33 -23.71
C SER A 163 19.77 8.11 -25.03
N TYR A 164 19.09 9.26 -25.13
CA TYR A 164 18.92 10.01 -26.38
C TYR A 164 19.46 11.44 -26.31
N THR A 165 20.03 11.91 -27.42
CA THR A 165 20.41 13.31 -27.60
C THR A 165 19.21 14.15 -28.06
N ARG A 166 19.23 15.45 -27.73
CA ARG A 166 18.16 16.38 -28.13
C ARG A 166 18.06 16.43 -29.66
N GLY A 167 16.89 16.12 -30.20
CA GLY A 167 16.58 16.25 -31.63
C GLY A 167 16.50 14.94 -32.41
N SER A 168 16.52 13.77 -31.76
CA SER A 168 16.29 12.51 -32.47
C SER A 168 14.85 12.46 -33.04
N PRO A 169 14.69 12.04 -34.32
CA PRO A 169 13.39 12.11 -35.00
C PRO A 169 12.32 11.21 -34.38
N GLU A 170 12.73 10.14 -33.70
CA GLU A 170 11.84 9.22 -32.99
C GLU A 170 11.12 9.91 -31.84
N LEU A 171 11.81 10.81 -31.11
CA LEU A 171 11.23 11.52 -29.98
C LEU A 171 10.12 12.47 -30.40
N LYS A 172 10.19 13.03 -31.62
CA LYS A 172 9.12 13.88 -32.15
C LYS A 172 7.79 13.12 -32.20
N HIS A 173 7.81 11.90 -32.71
CA HIS A 173 6.61 11.04 -32.78
C HIS A 173 6.07 10.69 -31.39
N VAL A 174 6.96 10.44 -30.42
CA VAL A 174 6.58 10.16 -29.03
C VAL A 174 5.90 11.37 -28.39
N PHE A 175 6.46 12.57 -28.53
CA PHE A 175 5.86 13.79 -27.97
C PHE A 175 4.54 14.16 -28.64
N GLU A 176 4.43 14.00 -29.96
CA GLU A 176 3.17 14.17 -30.69
C GLU A 176 2.10 13.19 -30.20
N TYR A 177 2.48 11.93 -29.94
CA TYR A 177 1.56 10.93 -29.40
C TYR A 177 1.11 11.23 -27.96
N ILE A 178 2.01 11.71 -27.10
CA ILE A 178 1.66 12.14 -25.74
C ILE A 178 0.66 13.30 -25.80
N LEU A 179 0.91 14.30 -26.65
CA LEU A 179 0.01 15.44 -26.84
C LEU A 179 -1.36 14.98 -27.37
N PHE A 180 -1.37 14.07 -28.34
CA PHE A 180 -2.59 13.46 -28.87
C PHE A 180 -3.38 12.75 -27.77
N LEU A 181 -2.73 11.90 -26.95
CA LEU A 181 -3.40 11.21 -25.85
C LEU A 181 -3.94 12.19 -24.80
N GLN A 182 -3.17 13.22 -24.46
CA GLN A 182 -3.60 14.24 -23.52
C GLN A 182 -4.87 14.96 -24.01
N GLN A 183 -4.92 15.35 -25.29
CA GLN A 183 -6.08 16.00 -25.90
C GLN A 183 -7.26 15.03 -26.03
N TYR A 184 -7.02 13.79 -26.45
CA TYR A 184 -8.04 12.75 -26.60
C TYR A 184 -8.73 12.45 -25.28
N MET A 185 -7.96 12.37 -24.19
CA MET A 185 -8.46 12.17 -22.83
C MET A 185 -8.98 13.46 -22.18
N ARG A 186 -8.93 14.60 -22.89
CA ARG A 186 -9.36 15.93 -22.43
C ARG A 186 -8.70 16.38 -21.13
N ILE A 187 -7.41 16.07 -20.98
CA ILE A 187 -6.63 16.45 -19.79
C ILE A 187 -6.11 17.89 -19.97
N PRO A 188 -6.52 18.85 -19.14
CA PRO A 188 -6.04 20.23 -19.25
C PRO A 188 -4.54 20.32 -18.98
N ASP A 189 -3.81 21.16 -19.71
CA ASP A 189 -2.35 21.32 -19.57
C ASP A 189 -1.92 21.58 -18.13
N ARG A 190 -2.63 22.49 -17.43
CA ARG A 190 -2.38 22.79 -16.01
C ARG A 190 -2.45 21.56 -15.10
N VAL A 191 -3.38 20.63 -15.38
CA VAL A 191 -3.57 19.41 -14.59
C VAL A 191 -2.45 18.43 -14.91
N PHE A 192 -2.07 18.33 -16.18
CA PHE A 192 -0.98 17.47 -16.62
C PHE A 192 0.36 17.92 -16.02
N THR A 193 0.71 19.20 -16.13
CA THR A 193 1.95 19.76 -15.57
C THR A 193 1.98 19.68 -14.04
N CYS A 194 0.88 20.02 -13.37
CA CYS A 194 0.77 19.88 -11.91
C CYS A 194 0.93 18.41 -11.48
N GLY A 195 0.27 17.49 -12.17
CA GLY A 195 0.41 16.06 -11.95
C GLY A 195 1.87 15.60 -12.10
N PHE A 196 2.57 16.09 -13.14
CA PHE A 196 3.99 15.78 -13.35
C PHE A 196 4.86 16.24 -12.17
N SER A 197 4.64 17.47 -11.67
CA SER A 197 5.37 17.98 -10.49
C SER A 197 5.08 17.19 -9.22
N ILE A 198 3.81 16.82 -8.97
CA ILE A 198 3.42 16.03 -7.80
C ILE A 198 4.06 14.63 -7.85
N VAL A 199 3.87 13.92 -8.97
CA VAL A 199 4.39 12.55 -9.15
C VAL A 199 5.92 12.53 -9.07
N SER A 200 6.60 13.48 -9.72
CA SER A 200 8.05 13.63 -9.64
C SER A 200 8.53 13.90 -8.21
N GLY A 201 7.84 14.77 -7.47
CA GLY A 201 8.13 15.08 -6.08
C GLY A 201 7.99 13.86 -5.14
N ILE A 202 6.94 13.06 -5.32
CA ILE A 202 6.73 11.84 -4.51
C ILE A 202 7.79 10.80 -4.82
N LEU A 203 8.04 10.52 -6.10
CA LEU A 203 9.01 9.50 -6.51
C LEU A 203 10.45 9.90 -6.14
N SER A 204 10.82 11.18 -6.28
CA SER A 204 12.14 11.66 -5.84
C SER A 204 12.33 11.53 -4.33
N HIS A 205 11.31 11.88 -3.54
CA HIS A 205 11.33 11.71 -2.09
C HIS A 205 11.47 10.23 -1.69
N TYR A 206 10.71 9.34 -2.34
CA TYR A 206 10.79 7.90 -2.11
C TYR A 206 12.16 7.32 -2.49
N ASN A 207 12.71 7.70 -3.64
CA ASN A 207 14.01 7.22 -4.11
C ASN A 207 15.19 7.77 -3.29
N GLY A 208 15.08 8.99 -2.77
CA GLY A 208 16.13 9.65 -1.97
C GLY A 208 16.23 9.18 -0.51
N GLN A 209 15.23 8.44 -0.02
CA GLN A 209 15.18 7.80 1.29
C GLN A 209 15.63 8.65 2.50
N ASN A 210 14.73 9.50 2.98
CA ASN A 210 14.42 9.51 4.41
C ASN A 210 13.52 8.29 4.69
N LYS A 211 14.08 7.07 4.69
CA LYS A 211 13.37 5.91 5.25
C LYS A 211 13.04 6.28 6.69
N ALA A 212 11.81 6.68 6.98
CA ALA A 212 11.34 6.68 8.36
C ALA A 212 11.66 5.28 8.90
N PRO A 213 12.46 5.14 9.97
CA PRO A 213 12.81 3.83 10.48
C PRO A 213 11.49 3.11 10.72
N TYR A 214 11.29 1.98 10.06
CA TYR A 214 10.06 1.23 10.10
C TYR A 214 9.74 0.87 11.56
N LYS A 215 8.82 1.62 12.18
CA LYS A 215 8.39 1.40 13.56
C LYS A 215 7.17 0.48 13.61
N GLN A 216 7.14 -0.61 12.84
CA GLN A 216 6.24 -1.68 13.24
C GLN A 216 6.75 -2.20 14.56
N ARG A 217 6.02 -1.87 15.63
CA ARG A 217 6.23 -2.46 16.94
C ARG A 217 5.90 -3.94 16.77
N LEU A 218 6.91 -4.77 16.53
CA LEU A 218 6.77 -6.22 16.56
C LEU A 218 6.35 -6.60 17.98
N VAL A 219 5.05 -6.72 18.20
CA VAL A 219 4.51 -7.21 19.46
C VAL A 219 4.52 -8.73 19.38
N TRP A 220 5.42 -9.34 20.16
CA TRP A 220 5.41 -10.79 20.35
C TRP A 220 4.10 -11.18 21.04
N LYS A 221 3.13 -11.65 20.26
CA LYS A 221 1.92 -12.28 20.80
C LYS A 221 2.28 -13.69 21.26
N LEU A 222 2.48 -13.82 22.55
CA LEU A 222 2.69 -15.11 23.21
C LEU A 222 1.35 -15.84 23.27
N SER A 223 1.36 -17.15 23.03
CA SER A 223 0.17 -17.97 23.22
C SER A 223 -0.32 -17.85 24.67
N SER A 224 -1.62 -18.02 24.94
CA SER A 224 -2.17 -17.97 26.30
C SER A 224 -1.47 -18.97 27.24
N ARG A 225 -1.04 -20.13 26.72
CA ARG A 225 -0.24 -21.11 27.46
C ARG A 225 1.14 -20.53 27.81
N THR A 226 1.84 -19.96 26.85
CA THR A 226 3.17 -19.38 27.04
C THR A 226 3.11 -18.17 27.97
N LEU A 227 2.11 -17.30 27.83
CA LEU A 227 1.89 -16.12 28.66
C LEU A 227 1.64 -16.48 30.13
N ARG A 228 0.95 -17.60 30.40
CA ARG A 228 0.76 -18.13 31.77
C ARG A 228 2.02 -18.74 32.38
N VAL A 229 2.91 -19.29 31.55
CA VAL A 229 4.19 -19.90 32.00
C VAL A 229 5.24 -18.82 32.23
N LEU A 230 5.22 -17.75 31.44
CA LEU A 230 6.10 -16.62 31.60
C LEU A 230 5.72 -15.86 32.87
N ARG A 231 6.70 -15.71 33.78
CA ARG A 231 6.50 -14.92 34.99
C ARG A 231 6.23 -13.45 34.61
N PRO A 232 5.35 -12.73 35.32
CA PRO A 232 5.10 -11.31 35.08
C PRO A 232 6.39 -10.51 35.10
N ILE A 233 6.77 -9.95 33.94
CA ILE A 233 8.03 -9.21 33.79
C ILE A 233 8.04 -7.85 34.49
N ASN A 234 6.88 -7.33 34.86
CA ASN A 234 6.73 -6.04 35.56
C ASN A 234 7.30 -6.05 36.99
N ARG A 235 7.74 -7.20 37.52
CA ARG A 235 8.36 -7.29 38.86
C ARG A 235 9.79 -7.81 38.86
N PHE A 236 10.44 -7.96 37.70
CA PHE A 236 11.88 -8.20 37.67
C PHE A 236 12.63 -6.87 37.81
N SER A 237 12.79 -6.41 39.05
CA SER A 237 14.02 -5.72 39.43
C SER A 237 15.13 -6.76 39.33
N SER A 238 16.05 -6.59 38.40
CA SER A 238 17.26 -7.40 38.40
C SER A 238 18.20 -6.84 39.47
N ASP A 239 18.36 -7.54 40.59
CA ASP A 239 19.39 -7.24 41.60
C ASP A 239 20.80 -7.66 41.12
N LEU A 240 20.91 -8.12 39.86
CA LEU A 240 22.16 -8.42 39.21
C LEU A 240 22.77 -7.13 38.67
N PRO A 241 24.06 -6.86 38.95
CA PRO A 241 24.75 -5.71 38.37
C PRO A 241 24.68 -5.80 36.84
N THR A 242 24.41 -4.66 36.20
CA THR A 242 24.48 -4.55 34.75
C THR A 242 25.87 -4.97 34.30
N ILE A 243 25.94 -5.95 33.40
CA ILE A 243 27.20 -6.32 32.77
C ILE A 243 27.59 -5.12 31.91
N GLU A 244 28.67 -4.44 32.27
CA GLU A 244 29.23 -3.38 31.43
C GLU A 244 29.72 -4.03 30.13
N GLU A 245 28.95 -3.88 29.06
CA GLU A 245 29.45 -4.09 27.72
C GLU A 245 30.48 -2.99 27.47
N GLY A 246 31.77 -3.37 27.53
CA GLY A 246 32.89 -2.46 27.40
C GLY A 246 32.86 -1.68 26.09
N ILE A 247 32.20 -0.52 26.11
CA ILE A 247 32.32 0.52 25.09
C ILE A 247 32.73 1.78 25.83
N SER A 248 34.03 1.89 26.07
CA SER A 248 34.62 3.14 26.51
C SER A 248 34.51 4.17 25.39
N ASN A 249 33.89 5.31 25.72
CA ASN A 249 33.92 6.60 25.04
C ASN A 249 32.92 6.83 23.89
N ALA A 250 31.80 7.48 24.21
CA ALA A 250 31.47 8.80 23.68
C ALA A 250 30.24 9.40 24.40
N LEU A 251 30.50 10.46 25.16
CA LEU A 251 29.61 11.58 25.52
C LEU A 251 28.11 11.28 25.64
N ASP A 252 27.72 11.13 26.90
CA ASP A 252 26.39 11.27 27.48
C ASP A 252 25.66 12.53 26.97
N ASP A 253 24.50 12.36 26.33
CA ASP A 253 23.33 13.20 26.60
C ASP A 253 22.05 12.45 26.19
N GLY A 254 21.22 12.13 27.19
CA GLY A 254 19.90 11.55 26.98
C GLY A 254 19.60 10.37 27.91
N LEU A 255 19.45 10.65 29.21
CA LEU A 255 18.78 9.80 30.19
C LEU A 255 17.50 9.18 29.60
N ARG A 256 17.59 7.96 29.09
CA ARG A 256 16.43 7.13 28.77
C ARG A 256 15.85 6.61 30.09
N SER A 257 15.07 7.46 30.75
CA SER A 257 14.08 6.99 31.72
C SER A 257 13.19 5.98 31.00
N ARG A 258 13.22 4.72 31.47
CA ARG A 258 12.25 3.68 31.08
C ARG A 258 10.86 4.23 31.38
N THR A 259 10.20 4.80 30.39
CA THR A 259 8.85 5.29 30.55
C THR A 259 7.95 4.08 30.77
N GLU A 260 7.43 4.00 31.99
CA GLU A 260 6.41 3.05 32.40
C GLU A 260 5.24 3.10 31.41
N SER A 261 4.77 1.92 31.03
CA SER A 261 3.55 1.79 30.25
C SER A 261 2.39 2.06 31.18
N ILE A 262 1.89 3.29 31.18
CA ILE A 262 0.61 3.63 31.79
C ILE A 262 -0.46 2.92 30.96
N SER A 263 -0.98 1.82 31.51
CA SER A 263 -2.21 1.20 31.05
C SER A 263 -3.34 2.19 31.35
N SER A 264 -3.84 2.88 30.34
CA SER A 264 -5.14 3.54 30.44
C SER A 264 -6.19 2.44 30.44
N GLU A 265 -6.51 1.95 31.63
CA GLU A 265 -7.78 1.29 31.90
C GLU A 265 -8.89 2.33 31.69
N GLU A 266 -9.34 2.46 30.44
CA GLU A 266 -10.73 2.82 30.19
C GLU A 266 -11.44 1.48 29.95
N GLU A 267 -12.05 0.97 31.02
CA GLU A 267 -13.04 -0.10 30.98
C GLU A 267 -14.14 0.28 29.98
N GLU A 268 -14.17 -0.38 28.82
CA GLU A 268 -15.42 -0.55 28.07
C GLU A 268 -15.37 -1.87 27.29
N ASP A 269 -16.19 -2.80 27.78
CA ASP A 269 -16.39 -4.18 27.31
C ASP A 269 -16.64 -4.24 25.79
N TRP A 270 -15.69 -4.87 25.08
CA TRP A 270 -16.06 -5.62 23.89
C TRP A 270 -16.64 -6.96 24.36
N PRO A 271 -17.81 -7.42 23.86
CA PRO A 271 -18.28 -8.76 24.17
C PRO A 271 -17.36 -9.78 23.47
N THR A 272 -16.31 -10.22 24.17
CA THR A 272 -15.65 -11.48 23.85
C THR A 272 -16.66 -12.59 24.10
N SER A 273 -16.90 -13.40 23.07
CA SER A 273 -17.78 -14.57 23.16
C SER A 273 -17.40 -15.44 24.38
N PRO A 274 -18.38 -15.92 25.16
CA PRO A 274 -18.10 -16.74 26.34
C PRO A 274 -17.39 -18.03 25.93
N ILE A 275 -16.25 -18.29 26.56
CA ILE A 275 -15.52 -19.56 26.47
C ILE A 275 -16.41 -20.63 27.12
N ILE A 276 -17.00 -21.50 26.30
CA ILE A 276 -17.75 -22.65 26.80
C ILE A 276 -16.74 -23.69 27.31
N PRO A 277 -16.74 -24.06 28.60
CA PRO A 277 -15.89 -25.12 29.10
C PRO A 277 -16.40 -26.47 28.57
N ILE A 278 -15.54 -27.17 27.83
CA ILE A 278 -15.74 -28.59 27.50
C ILE A 278 -15.51 -29.36 28.80
N PHE A 279 -16.59 -29.84 29.41
CA PHE A 279 -16.49 -30.83 30.48
C PHE A 279 -16.17 -32.19 29.84
N GLU A 280 -14.95 -32.68 30.04
CA GLU A 280 -14.64 -34.10 29.88
C GLU A 280 -15.40 -34.88 30.95
N GLN A 281 -16.27 -35.81 30.55
CA GLN A 281 -16.81 -36.84 31.43
C GLN A 281 -15.99 -38.12 31.24
N CYS A 282 -15.49 -38.64 32.36
CA CYS A 282 -14.94 -39.98 32.53
C CYS A 282 -15.92 -41.08 32.12
#